data_AF-A0A920VGU8-F1
#
_entry.id   AF-A0A920VGU8-F1
#
_cell.length_a   1.000
_cell.length_b   1.000
_cell.length_c   1.000
_cell.angle_alpha   90.00
_cell.angle_beta   90.00
_cell.angle_gamma   90.00
#
_symmetry.space_group_name_H-M   'P 1'
#
loop_
_entity.id
_entity.type
_entity.pdbx_description
1 polymer ?
#
loop_
_entity_poly.entity_id
_entity_poly.type
_entity_poly.pdbx_seq_one_letter_code
_entity_poly.pdbx_strand_id
1 'polypeptide(L)'
;MRGRRVDRRFGWDCHGLPAEMEAEKELPVSGRADIIEYGIDRFNDQCRQSVLRYTEEWEKTVTRQARWVDFEDDYKTMDPAYMESVMWAFKQLWDKGLVYEAFRVMPYSWGAETPLSNFEIRLDDATRPRQDPAITVAFDLAPVDGDPGPMRILAWTTTPWTLPSNLALAVGPEVDYSLRANTDGTVLVVGADAVERYAVQLADTTEVGGCSGRDLVGRPLHPTVQLLRRPHRRLPGSG
;
A
#
# COMPACT_ATOMS: atom_id res chain seq x y z
N MET A 1 -4.53 -1.51 -48.76
CA MET A 1 -4.00 -2.89 -48.59
C MET A 1 -2.69 -3.01 -49.36
N ARG A 2 -1.53 -3.09 -48.68
CA ARG A 2 -0.17 -2.97 -49.26
C ARG A 2 0.47 -4.31 -49.69
N GLY A 3 -0.33 -5.33 -50.02
CA GLY A 3 0.19 -6.66 -50.40
C GLY A 3 0.97 -7.40 -49.32
N ARG A 4 0.69 -7.13 -48.03
CA ARG A 4 1.33 -7.81 -46.89
C ARG A 4 0.43 -8.92 -46.35
N ARG A 5 1.02 -10.05 -45.95
CA ARG A 5 0.35 -11.04 -45.09
C ARG A 5 0.29 -10.49 -43.67
N VAL A 6 -0.91 -10.44 -43.10
CA VAL A 6 -1.15 -9.93 -41.75
C VAL A 6 -2.07 -10.92 -41.05
N ASP A 7 -1.48 -11.81 -40.27
CA ASP A 7 -2.21 -12.76 -39.44
C ASP A 7 -2.75 -12.03 -38.21
N ARG A 8 -4.02 -12.22 -37.87
CA ARG A 8 -4.75 -11.42 -36.87
C ARG A 8 -5.51 -12.32 -35.91
N ARG A 9 -4.80 -12.91 -34.96
CA ARG A 9 -5.39 -13.78 -33.94
C ARG A 9 -5.95 -12.97 -32.78
N PHE A 10 -7.16 -13.29 -32.34
CA PHE A 10 -7.72 -12.70 -31.13
C PHE A 10 -7.11 -13.35 -29.88
N GLY A 11 -7.00 -12.58 -28.80
CA GLY A 11 -6.45 -13.04 -27.53
C GLY A 11 -7.39 -12.74 -26.39
N TRP A 12 -7.53 -13.69 -25.47
CA TRP A 12 -8.34 -13.56 -24.27
C TRP A 12 -7.48 -13.58 -23.02
N ASP A 13 -7.65 -12.56 -22.19
CA ASP A 13 -7.12 -12.56 -20.84
C ASP A 13 -8.16 -13.14 -19.89
N CYS A 14 -7.87 -14.34 -19.37
CA CYS A 14 -8.82 -15.18 -18.63
C CYS A 14 -8.47 -15.32 -17.15
N HIS A 15 -7.37 -14.73 -16.66
CA HIS A 15 -6.88 -14.90 -15.29
C HIS A 15 -6.85 -13.58 -14.52
N GLY A 16 -6.66 -13.68 -13.21
CA GLY A 16 -6.38 -12.54 -12.33
C GLY A 16 -7.61 -11.89 -11.73
N LEU A 17 -7.35 -10.80 -11.00
CA LEU A 17 -8.32 -10.15 -10.11
C LEU A 17 -9.64 -9.74 -10.77
N PRO A 18 -9.69 -9.22 -12.02
CA PRO A 18 -10.97 -8.83 -12.61
C PRO A 18 -11.95 -9.99 -12.77
N ALA A 19 -11.46 -11.17 -13.17
CA ALA A 19 -12.29 -12.36 -13.33
C ALA A 19 -12.73 -12.93 -11.97
N GLU A 20 -11.80 -12.97 -11.01
CA GLU A 20 -12.07 -13.45 -9.65
C GLU A 20 -13.09 -12.58 -8.92
N MET A 21 -12.95 -11.25 -8.97
CA MET A 21 -13.88 -10.32 -8.34
C MET A 21 -15.28 -10.35 -8.95
N GLU A 22 -15.41 -10.67 -10.23
CA GLU A 22 -16.73 -10.85 -10.85
C GLU A 22 -17.37 -12.18 -10.41
N ALA A 23 -16.58 -13.25 -10.34
CA ALA A 23 -17.05 -14.53 -9.81
C ALA A 23 -17.47 -14.45 -8.33
N GLU A 24 -16.75 -13.67 -7.50
CA GLU A 24 -17.13 -13.38 -6.11
C GLU A 24 -18.51 -12.72 -6.00
N LYS A 25 -18.83 -11.77 -6.89
CA LYS A 25 -20.16 -11.11 -6.92
C LYS A 25 -21.27 -12.06 -7.35
N GLU A 26 -20.99 -12.97 -8.27
CA GLU A 26 -21.96 -13.96 -8.74
C GLU A 26 -22.28 -15.03 -7.70
N LEU A 27 -21.27 -15.43 -6.89
CA LEU A 27 -21.34 -16.52 -5.91
C LEU A 27 -21.58 -16.06 -4.46
N PRO A 28 -22.03 -14.81 -4.26
CA PRO A 28 -21.84 -14.00 -3.03
C PRO A 28 -20.78 -14.51 -2.02
N VAL A 29 -19.58 -14.84 -2.48
CA VAL A 29 -18.43 -15.17 -1.62
C VAL A 29 -17.48 -13.98 -1.57
N SER A 30 -16.81 -13.75 -0.45
CA SER A 30 -15.90 -12.60 -0.31
C SER A 30 -14.60 -12.99 0.36
N GLY A 31 -13.49 -12.84 -0.38
CA GLY A 31 -12.16 -13.00 0.19
C GLY A 31 -11.75 -14.46 0.39
N ARG A 32 -10.55 -14.64 0.91
CA ARG A 32 -9.85 -15.92 0.83
C ARG A 32 -10.52 -17.02 1.65
N ALA A 33 -11.02 -16.68 2.84
CA ALA A 33 -11.59 -17.66 3.76
C ALA A 33 -12.84 -18.34 3.15
N ASP A 34 -13.75 -17.53 2.61
CA ASP A 34 -15.00 -18.00 2.00
C ASP A 34 -14.72 -18.82 0.73
N ILE A 35 -13.75 -18.40 -0.10
CA ILE A 35 -13.35 -19.16 -1.30
C ILE A 35 -12.80 -20.55 -0.93
N ILE A 36 -12.00 -20.64 0.13
CA ILE A 36 -11.47 -21.93 0.60
C ILE A 36 -12.61 -22.83 1.12
N GLU A 37 -13.59 -22.26 1.81
CA GLU A 37 -14.76 -23.00 2.29
C GLU A 37 -15.67 -23.46 1.14
N TYR A 38 -15.87 -22.61 0.13
CA TYR A 38 -16.65 -22.93 -1.06
C TYR A 38 -16.00 -24.04 -1.91
N GLY A 39 -14.67 -24.04 -1.99
CA GLY A 39 -13.86 -24.97 -2.76
C GLY A 39 -13.15 -24.28 -3.93
N ILE A 40 -11.82 -24.36 -3.94
CA ILE A 40 -10.96 -23.70 -4.95
C ILE A 40 -11.26 -24.22 -6.36
N ASP A 41 -11.51 -25.53 -6.50
CA ASP A 41 -11.88 -26.16 -7.77
C ASP A 41 -13.18 -25.58 -8.34
N ARG A 42 -14.22 -25.49 -7.51
CA ARG A 42 -15.52 -24.95 -7.89
C ARG A 42 -15.44 -23.46 -8.23
N PHE A 43 -14.67 -22.69 -7.45
CA PHE A 43 -14.48 -21.27 -7.71
C PHE A 43 -13.75 -21.03 -9.03
N ASN A 44 -12.69 -21.80 -9.31
CA ASN A 44 -11.95 -21.72 -10.57
C ASN A 44 -12.83 -22.12 -11.76
N ASP A 45 -13.68 -23.12 -11.60
CA ASP A 45 -14.64 -23.51 -12.64
C ASP A 45 -15.68 -22.42 -12.90
N GLN A 46 -16.16 -21.71 -11.87
CA GLN A 46 -17.03 -20.54 -12.04
C GLN A 46 -16.31 -19.42 -12.80
N CYS A 47 -15.07 -19.10 -12.42
CA CYS A 47 -14.27 -18.09 -13.12
C CYS A 47 -14.13 -18.43 -14.62
N ARG A 48 -13.85 -19.70 -14.94
CA ARG A 48 -13.77 -20.18 -16.33
C ARG A 48 -15.09 -19.99 -17.07
N GLN A 49 -16.22 -20.35 -16.46
CA GLN A 49 -17.54 -20.20 -17.07
C GLN A 49 -17.90 -18.74 -17.32
N SER A 50 -17.61 -17.85 -16.36
CA SER A 50 -17.88 -16.41 -16.49
C SER A 50 -17.09 -15.80 -17.65
N VAL A 51 -15.78 -16.11 -17.76
CA VAL A 51 -14.94 -15.65 -18.87
C VAL A 51 -15.46 -16.15 -20.23
N LEU A 52 -15.78 -17.44 -20.34
CA LEU A 52 -16.28 -18.03 -21.58
C LEU A 52 -17.61 -17.40 -22.03
N ARG A 53 -18.51 -17.11 -21.09
CA ARG A 53 -19.78 -16.43 -21.39
C ARG A 53 -19.57 -15.08 -22.09
N TYR A 54 -18.60 -14.28 -21.64
CA TYR A 54 -18.30 -13.00 -22.27
C TYR A 54 -17.67 -13.15 -23.66
N THR A 55 -16.93 -14.25 -23.93
CA THR A 55 -16.29 -14.44 -25.24
C THR A 55 -17.29 -14.46 -26.40
N GLU A 56 -18.42 -15.14 -26.23
CA GLU A 56 -19.48 -15.22 -27.26
C GLU A 56 -20.14 -13.86 -27.55
N GLU A 57 -20.36 -13.04 -26.52
CA GLU A 57 -20.94 -11.70 -26.68
C GLU A 57 -19.97 -10.75 -27.40
N TRP A 58 -18.68 -10.88 -27.11
CA TRP A 58 -17.62 -10.10 -27.72
C TRP A 58 -17.43 -10.46 -29.19
N GLU A 59 -17.46 -11.74 -29.57
CA GLU A 59 -17.35 -12.18 -30.97
C GLU A 59 -18.43 -11.53 -31.84
N LYS A 60 -19.70 -11.57 -31.40
CA LYS A 60 -20.83 -10.94 -32.08
C LYS A 60 -20.62 -9.44 -32.24
N THR A 61 -20.17 -8.78 -31.17
CA THR A 61 -19.98 -7.33 -31.11
C THR A 61 -18.82 -6.86 -31.99
N VAL A 62 -17.70 -7.56 -31.97
CA VAL A 62 -16.49 -7.25 -32.77
C VAL A 62 -16.74 -7.50 -34.26
N THR A 63 -17.44 -8.59 -34.59
CA THR A 63 -17.85 -8.90 -35.97
C THR A 63 -18.76 -7.80 -36.51
N ARG A 64 -19.72 -7.32 -35.71
CA ARG A 64 -20.61 -6.20 -36.08
C ARG A 64 -19.88 -4.88 -36.31
N GLN A 65 -18.74 -4.66 -35.65
CA GLN A 65 -17.86 -3.51 -35.88
C GLN A 65 -16.97 -3.65 -37.13
N ALA A 66 -17.08 -4.77 -37.86
CA ALA A 66 -16.26 -5.09 -39.03
C ALA A 66 -14.74 -5.17 -38.73
N ARG A 67 -14.37 -5.50 -37.49
CA ARG A 67 -12.97 -5.81 -37.15
C ARG A 67 -12.66 -7.24 -37.63
N TRP A 68 -11.85 -7.36 -38.67
CA TRP A 68 -11.43 -8.65 -39.22
C TRP A 68 -10.29 -9.24 -38.42
N VAL A 69 -10.63 -10.21 -37.56
CA VAL A 69 -9.75 -11.00 -36.69
C VAL A 69 -10.23 -12.45 -36.70
N ASP A 70 -9.32 -13.35 -36.41
CA ASP A 70 -9.55 -14.78 -36.29
C ASP A 70 -9.95 -15.13 -34.85
N PHE A 71 -11.14 -15.71 -34.71
CA PHE A 71 -11.69 -16.22 -33.44
C PHE A 71 -11.59 -17.75 -33.34
N GLU A 72 -11.28 -18.45 -34.45
CA GLU A 72 -11.16 -19.92 -34.47
C GLU A 72 -9.77 -20.35 -33.98
N ASP A 73 -8.70 -19.70 -34.47
CA ASP A 73 -7.32 -19.86 -33.97
C ASP A 73 -7.00 -18.73 -32.97
N ASP A 74 -7.82 -18.57 -31.94
CA ASP A 74 -7.56 -17.61 -30.87
C ASP A 74 -6.47 -18.12 -29.90
N TYR A 75 -6.15 -17.34 -28.86
CA TYR A 75 -5.37 -17.83 -27.72
C TYR A 75 -6.02 -17.39 -26.42
N LYS A 76 -6.03 -18.27 -25.42
CA LYS A 76 -6.56 -17.97 -24.08
C LYS A 76 -5.46 -18.17 -23.06
N THR A 77 -5.33 -17.25 -22.10
CA THR A 77 -4.29 -17.36 -21.07
C THR A 77 -4.47 -18.57 -20.14
N MET A 78 -5.68 -19.15 -20.12
CA MET A 78 -6.01 -20.39 -19.41
C MET A 78 -5.65 -21.68 -20.17
N ASP A 79 -5.23 -21.60 -21.44
CA ASP A 79 -4.88 -22.79 -22.21
C ASP A 79 -3.56 -23.40 -21.70
N PRO A 80 -3.47 -24.73 -21.54
CA PRO A 80 -2.27 -25.39 -21.00
C PRO A 80 -0.97 -25.04 -21.73
N ALA A 81 -1.00 -24.95 -23.06
CA ALA A 81 0.18 -24.60 -23.86
C ALA A 81 0.64 -23.15 -23.61
N TYR A 82 -0.29 -22.22 -23.35
CA TYR A 82 0.04 -20.85 -22.98
C TYR A 82 0.67 -20.82 -21.58
N MET A 83 0.05 -21.49 -20.61
CA MET A 83 0.57 -21.58 -19.24
C MET A 83 1.97 -22.22 -19.19
N GLU A 84 2.21 -23.28 -19.97
CA GLU A 84 3.54 -23.90 -20.08
C GLU A 84 4.59 -22.92 -20.61
N SER A 85 4.22 -22.11 -21.62
CA SER A 85 5.09 -21.07 -22.16
C SER A 85 5.42 -19.98 -21.12
N VAL A 86 4.45 -19.60 -20.28
CA VAL A 86 4.66 -18.68 -19.16
C VAL A 86 5.59 -19.28 -18.11
N MET A 87 5.39 -20.55 -17.74
CA MET A 87 6.27 -21.26 -16.80
C MET A 87 7.70 -21.38 -17.33
N TRP A 88 7.86 -21.64 -18.63
CA TRP A 88 9.16 -21.61 -19.28
C TRP A 88 9.82 -20.22 -19.17
N ALA A 89 9.10 -19.15 -19.46
CA ALA A 89 9.62 -17.78 -19.36
C ALA A 89 10.02 -17.42 -17.92
N PHE A 90 9.20 -17.79 -16.94
CA PHE A 90 9.51 -17.62 -15.52
C PHE A 90 10.79 -18.37 -15.13
N LYS A 91 10.93 -19.63 -15.57
CA LYS A 91 12.15 -20.42 -15.36
C LYS A 91 13.37 -19.73 -15.98
N GLN A 92 13.26 -19.15 -17.17
CA GLN A 92 14.37 -18.40 -17.79
C GLN A 92 14.78 -17.18 -16.95
N LEU A 93 13.84 -16.49 -16.32
CA LEU A 93 14.14 -15.37 -15.41
C LEU A 93 14.81 -15.85 -14.12
N TRP A 94 14.33 -16.98 -13.58
CA TRP A 94 14.92 -17.63 -12.41
C TRP A 94 16.36 -18.07 -12.67
N ASP A 95 16.61 -18.79 -13.76
CA ASP A 95 17.94 -19.28 -14.15
C ASP A 95 18.95 -18.13 -14.35
N LYS A 96 18.46 -16.92 -14.71
CA LYS A 96 19.26 -15.69 -14.84
C LYS A 96 19.45 -14.92 -13.54
N GLY A 97 18.87 -15.39 -12.42
CA GLY A 97 18.94 -14.70 -11.12
C GLY A 97 18.14 -13.40 -11.06
N LEU A 98 17.12 -13.23 -11.91
CA LEU A 98 16.28 -12.02 -11.96
C LEU A 98 15.03 -12.10 -11.05
N VAL A 99 14.82 -13.25 -10.41
CA VAL A 99 13.70 -13.51 -9.49
C VAL A 99 14.24 -13.67 -8.09
N TYR A 100 13.62 -13.01 -7.10
CA TYR A 100 14.00 -13.10 -5.70
C TYR A 100 12.78 -12.92 -4.79
N GLU A 101 12.88 -13.42 -3.57
CA GLU A 101 11.91 -13.21 -2.50
C GLU A 101 12.43 -12.16 -1.52
N ALA A 102 11.57 -11.24 -1.08
CA ALA A 102 11.92 -10.21 -0.11
C ALA A 102 10.72 -9.74 0.72
N PHE A 103 10.97 -9.43 1.99
CA PHE A 103 10.02 -8.71 2.84
C PHE A 103 10.08 -7.22 2.53
N ARG A 104 9.01 -6.67 1.95
CA ARG A 104 8.93 -5.26 1.54
C ARG A 104 7.59 -4.65 1.91
N VAL A 105 7.59 -3.34 2.14
CA VAL A 105 6.36 -2.54 2.21
C VAL A 105 5.87 -2.35 0.78
N MET A 106 4.69 -2.87 0.49
CA MET A 106 4.04 -2.83 -0.82
C MET A 106 2.61 -2.30 -0.68
N PRO A 107 2.04 -1.68 -1.71
CA PRO A 107 0.60 -1.43 -1.77
C PRO A 107 -0.15 -2.74 -1.58
N TYR A 108 -1.14 -2.75 -0.69
CA TYR A 108 -1.90 -3.95 -0.35
C TYR A 108 -3.40 -3.67 -0.48
N SER A 109 -4.09 -4.49 -1.26
CA SER A 109 -5.55 -4.45 -1.34
C SER A 109 -6.13 -5.38 -0.28
N TRP A 110 -6.86 -4.81 0.69
CA TRP A 110 -7.56 -5.62 1.70
C TRP A 110 -8.80 -6.32 1.12
N GLY A 111 -9.41 -5.76 0.07
CA GLY A 111 -10.57 -6.38 -0.58
C GLY A 111 -10.20 -7.60 -1.43
N ALA A 112 -9.04 -7.55 -2.10
CA ALA A 112 -8.51 -8.68 -2.87
C ALA A 112 -7.50 -9.54 -2.09
N GLU A 113 -7.24 -9.19 -0.82
CA GLU A 113 -6.28 -9.85 0.07
C GLU A 113 -4.90 -10.15 -0.54
N THR A 114 -4.38 -9.25 -1.38
CA THR A 114 -3.13 -9.46 -2.13
C THR A 114 -2.34 -8.17 -2.31
N PRO A 115 -0.98 -8.23 -2.34
CA PRO A 115 -0.16 -7.09 -2.73
C PRO A 115 -0.36 -6.73 -4.20
N LEU A 116 -0.30 -5.44 -4.49
CA LEU A 116 -0.41 -4.90 -5.85
C LEU A 116 0.94 -4.40 -6.37
N SER A 117 1.12 -4.47 -7.67
CA SER A 117 2.27 -3.95 -8.40
C SER A 117 2.24 -2.42 -8.51
N ASN A 118 3.40 -1.84 -8.80
CA ASN A 118 3.54 -0.40 -9.03
C ASN A 118 2.76 0.10 -10.27
N PHE A 119 2.43 -0.78 -11.21
CA PHE A 119 1.69 -0.41 -12.42
C PHE A 119 0.18 -0.37 -12.16
N GLU A 120 -0.34 -1.26 -11.32
CA GLU A 120 -1.76 -1.29 -10.95
C GLU A 120 -2.17 -0.04 -10.16
N ILE A 121 -1.28 0.52 -9.34
CA ILE A 121 -1.54 1.78 -8.61
C ILE A 121 -1.47 3.04 -9.49
N ARG A 122 -1.07 2.91 -10.76
CA ARG A 122 -0.90 4.02 -11.71
C ARG A 122 -1.94 4.03 -12.82
N LEU A 123 -2.96 3.18 -12.73
CA LEU A 123 -4.11 3.24 -13.63
C LEU A 123 -4.89 4.55 -13.41
N ASP A 124 -5.55 5.05 -14.46
CA ASP A 124 -6.21 6.37 -14.45
C ASP A 124 -7.30 6.51 -13.36
N ASP A 125 -7.87 5.38 -12.93
CA ASP A 125 -8.89 5.26 -11.89
C ASP A 125 -8.37 4.68 -10.57
N ALA A 126 -7.06 4.49 -10.43
CA ALA A 126 -6.45 3.94 -9.21
C ALA A 126 -6.52 4.88 -8.00
N THR A 127 -6.78 6.17 -8.22
CA THR A 127 -6.92 7.16 -7.14
C THR A 127 -8.30 7.79 -7.16
N ARG A 128 -8.82 8.09 -5.98
CA ARG A 128 -10.09 8.80 -5.80
C ARG A 128 -9.99 9.76 -4.63
N PRO A 129 -10.67 10.91 -4.67
CA PRO A 129 -10.74 11.79 -3.53
C PRO A 129 -11.40 11.06 -2.36
N ARG A 130 -10.76 11.13 -1.19
CA ARG A 130 -11.25 10.57 0.06
C ARG A 130 -11.10 11.62 1.16
N GLN A 131 -12.08 11.68 2.05
CA GLN A 131 -11.95 12.45 3.27
C GLN A 131 -11.29 11.56 4.33
N ASP A 132 -10.09 11.96 4.75
CA ASP A 132 -9.35 11.31 5.82
C ASP A 132 -9.27 12.23 7.05
N PRO A 133 -9.16 11.67 8.27
CA PRO A 133 -8.89 12.47 9.45
C PRO A 133 -7.52 13.15 9.31
N ALA A 134 -7.39 14.36 9.86
CA ALA A 134 -6.12 15.06 9.97
C ALA A 134 -5.89 15.37 11.46
N ILE A 135 -5.02 14.60 12.10
CA ILE A 135 -4.77 14.73 13.54
C ILE A 135 -3.33 15.15 13.82
N THR A 136 -3.16 15.89 14.91
CA THR A 136 -1.85 16.22 15.46
C THR A 136 -1.74 15.55 16.83
N VAL A 137 -0.68 14.77 17.01
CA VAL A 137 -0.44 14.00 18.23
C VAL A 137 0.82 14.54 18.89
N ALA A 138 0.76 14.74 20.20
CA ALA A 138 1.92 15.11 21.00
C ALA A 138 2.62 13.85 21.52
N PHE A 139 3.95 13.81 21.41
CA PHE A 139 4.80 12.75 21.93
C PHE A 139 5.69 13.32 23.02
N ASP A 140 5.66 12.72 24.20
CA ASP A 140 6.49 13.12 25.33
C ASP A 140 7.96 12.76 25.05
N LEU A 141 8.84 13.76 25.11
CA LEU A 141 10.28 13.54 25.09
C LEU A 141 10.73 13.12 26.50
N ALA A 142 11.66 12.17 26.56
CA ALA A 142 12.29 11.85 27.84
C ALA A 142 13.08 13.07 28.35
N PRO A 143 12.98 13.40 29.66
CA PRO A 143 13.70 14.52 30.24
C PRO A 143 15.22 14.35 30.10
N VAL A 144 15.90 15.42 29.73
CA VAL A 144 17.36 15.51 29.66
C VAL A 144 17.84 16.74 30.44
N ASP A 145 19.01 16.66 31.08
CA ASP A 145 19.59 17.79 31.79
C ASP A 145 19.81 18.98 30.84
N GLY A 146 19.29 20.15 31.23
CA GLY A 146 19.33 21.37 30.41
C GLY A 146 18.04 21.64 29.62
N ASP A 147 17.04 20.75 29.67
CA ASP A 147 15.72 21.04 29.10
C ASP A 147 15.04 22.23 29.81
N PRO A 148 14.31 23.08 29.08
CA PRO A 148 13.56 24.21 29.65
C PRO A 148 12.34 23.77 30.49
N GLY A 149 11.99 22.49 30.49
CA GLY A 149 10.83 21.91 31.17
C GLY A 149 10.45 20.56 30.55
N PRO A 150 9.31 19.96 30.94
CA PRO A 150 8.77 18.78 30.26
C PRO A 150 8.49 19.11 28.79
N MET A 151 9.03 18.34 27.86
CA MET A 151 8.95 18.64 26.43
C MET A 151 8.05 17.64 25.68
N ARG A 152 7.27 18.16 24.71
CA ARG A 152 6.44 17.36 23.80
C ARG A 152 6.68 17.77 22.37
N ILE A 153 6.93 16.81 21.48
CA ILE A 153 7.03 17.06 20.05
C ILE A 153 5.70 16.77 19.36
N LEU A 154 5.26 17.70 18.51
CA LEU A 154 4.01 17.54 17.75
C LEU A 154 4.29 16.87 16.41
N ALA A 155 3.52 15.83 16.08
CA ALA A 155 3.55 15.19 14.77
C ALA A 155 2.14 15.10 14.17
N TRP A 156 2.05 15.36 12.88
CA TRP A 156 0.81 15.30 12.11
C TRP A 156 0.69 13.97 11.35
N THR A 157 -0.51 13.40 11.31
CA THR A 157 -0.80 12.21 10.49
C THR A 157 -2.22 12.20 9.98
N THR A 158 -2.42 11.65 8.78
CA THR A 158 -3.74 11.29 8.25
C THR A 158 -4.14 9.83 8.50
N THR A 159 -3.22 9.03 9.05
CA THR A 159 -3.40 7.58 9.24
C THR A 159 -3.26 7.22 10.72
N PRO A 160 -4.25 7.58 11.58
CA PRO A 160 -4.18 7.33 13.02
C PRO A 160 -3.98 5.85 13.39
N TRP A 161 -4.46 4.94 12.55
CA TRP A 161 -4.31 3.49 12.72
C TRP A 161 -2.85 3.00 12.67
N THR A 162 -1.89 3.84 12.23
CA THR A 162 -0.45 3.53 12.25
C THR A 162 0.24 3.91 13.57
N LEU A 163 -0.41 4.70 14.44
CA LEU A 163 0.17 5.13 15.71
C LEU A 163 0.52 3.97 16.67
N PRO A 164 -0.28 2.88 16.78
CA PRO A 164 0.07 1.71 17.58
C PRO A 164 1.41 1.06 17.23
N SER A 165 1.86 1.18 15.98
CA SER A 165 3.12 0.63 15.48
C SER A 165 4.23 1.68 15.35
N ASN A 166 4.06 2.87 15.94
CA ASN A 166 5.09 3.89 15.94
C ASN A 166 6.34 3.40 16.71
N LEU A 167 7.50 3.53 16.08
CA LEU A 167 8.79 3.13 16.66
C LEU A 167 9.75 4.32 16.88
N ALA A 168 9.56 5.40 16.13
CA ALA A 168 10.40 6.58 16.18
C ALA A 168 9.67 7.78 15.56
N LEU A 169 10.22 8.98 15.79
CA LEU A 169 9.88 10.19 15.05
C LEU A 169 11.08 10.61 14.21
N ALA A 170 10.82 10.97 12.96
CA ALA A 170 11.83 11.52 12.07
C ALA A 170 11.82 13.05 12.15
N VAL A 171 13.01 13.63 12.31
CA VAL A 171 13.24 15.08 12.29
C VAL A 171 14.19 15.41 11.13
N GLY A 172 13.97 16.54 10.47
CA GLY A 172 14.88 17.02 9.44
C GLY A 172 16.09 17.67 10.10
N PRO A 173 17.34 17.22 9.86
CA PRO A 173 18.51 17.71 10.60
C PRO A 173 18.80 19.21 10.37
N GLU A 174 18.32 19.78 9.28
CA GLU A 174 18.50 21.21 8.94
C GLU A 174 17.20 22.01 9.09
N VAL A 175 16.15 21.38 9.63
CA VAL A 175 14.87 22.06 9.89
C VAL A 175 14.95 22.75 11.24
N ASP A 176 14.52 23.99 11.29
CA ASP A 176 14.38 24.75 12.54
C ASP A 176 13.05 24.44 13.23
N TYR A 177 13.12 24.20 14.54
CA TYR A 177 11.98 23.92 15.39
C TYR A 177 11.83 25.05 16.42
N SER A 178 10.60 25.55 16.58
CA SER A 178 10.23 26.51 17.61
C SER A 178 9.84 25.77 18.90
N LEU A 179 10.39 26.24 20.02
CA LEU A 179 10.05 25.80 21.36
C LEU A 179 9.02 26.77 21.95
N ARG A 180 7.83 26.26 22.27
CA ARG A 180 6.74 27.08 22.78
C ARG A 180 6.26 26.58 24.13
N ALA A 181 6.39 27.40 25.17
CA ALA A 181 5.91 27.07 26.50
C ALA A 181 4.40 27.28 26.58
N ASN A 182 3.71 26.27 27.09
CA ASN A 182 2.30 26.33 27.43
C ASN A 182 2.11 26.86 28.87
N THR A 183 0.88 27.24 29.21
CA THR A 183 0.52 27.79 30.54
C THR A 183 0.80 26.84 31.71
N ASP A 184 0.86 25.53 31.44
CA ASP A 184 1.20 24.48 32.42
C ASP A 184 2.72 24.25 32.58
N GLY A 185 3.55 25.00 31.85
CA GLY A 185 5.01 24.84 31.83
C GLY A 185 5.53 23.74 30.90
N THR A 186 4.64 23.03 30.18
CA THR A 186 5.05 22.07 29.14
C THR A 186 5.55 22.81 27.90
N VAL A 187 6.69 22.39 27.35
CA VAL A 187 7.26 23.00 26.14
C VAL A 187 6.91 22.15 24.92
N LEU A 188 6.19 22.74 23.97
CA LEU A 188 5.85 22.13 22.69
C LEU A 188 6.96 22.41 21.67
N VAL A 189 7.37 21.36 20.97
CA VAL A 189 8.31 21.40 19.85
C VAL A 189 7.52 21.32 18.56
N VAL A 190 7.58 22.36 17.74
CA VAL A 190 6.85 22.49 16.46
C VAL A 190 7.82 22.99 15.40
N GLY A 191 7.73 22.48 14.16
CA GLY A 191 8.54 23.05 13.07
C GLY A 191 8.24 24.54 12.90
N ALA A 192 9.27 25.38 12.77
CA ALA A 192 9.11 26.84 12.75
C ALA A 192 8.13 27.31 11.65
N ASP A 193 8.24 26.73 10.45
CA ASP A 193 7.36 27.01 9.30
C ASP A 193 5.91 26.54 9.49
N ALA A 194 5.66 25.65 10.46
CA ALA A 194 4.33 25.13 10.75
C ALA A 194 3.57 25.96 11.79
N VAL A 195 4.24 26.86 12.53
CA VAL A 195 3.64 27.60 13.65
C VAL A 195 2.40 28.39 13.21
N GLU A 196 2.45 29.07 12.07
CA GLU A 196 1.31 29.84 11.54
C GLU A 196 0.09 28.95 11.27
N ARG A 197 0.29 27.74 10.76
CA ARG A 197 -0.80 26.78 10.52
C ARG A 197 -1.47 26.30 11.80
N TYR A 198 -0.75 26.35 12.91
CA TYR A 198 -1.21 25.96 14.23
C TYR A 198 -1.54 27.15 15.14
N ALA A 199 -1.68 28.37 14.59
CA ALA A 199 -1.88 29.58 15.39
C ALA A 199 -3.05 29.49 16.37
N VAL A 200 -4.13 28.81 16.00
CA VAL A 200 -5.30 28.61 16.88
C VAL A 200 -4.97 27.64 18.01
N GLN A 201 -4.29 26.54 17.72
CA GLN A 201 -3.90 25.51 18.70
C GLN A 201 -2.76 25.97 19.62
N LEU A 202 -1.95 26.92 19.16
CA LEU A 202 -0.79 27.47 19.86
C LEU A 202 -1.08 28.86 20.47
N ALA A 203 -2.33 29.32 20.47
CA ALA A 203 -2.70 30.67 20.92
C ALA A 203 -2.28 30.95 22.37
N ASP A 204 -2.37 29.94 23.24
CA ASP A 204 -2.00 30.03 24.67
C ASP A 204 -0.53 29.70 24.94
N THR A 205 0.31 29.61 23.89
CA THR A 205 1.72 29.25 24.01
C THR A 205 2.63 30.43 23.68
N THR A 206 3.67 30.62 24.47
CA THR A 206 4.69 31.66 24.26
C THR A 206 5.96 31.05 23.71
N GLU A 207 6.58 31.72 22.75
CA GLU A 207 7.87 31.26 22.22
C GLU A 207 8.97 31.48 23.26
N VAL A 208 9.68 30.40 23.60
CA VAL A 208 10.75 30.40 24.60
C VAL A 208 12.13 30.13 23.99
N GLY A 209 12.17 29.73 22.71
CA GLY A 209 13.41 29.55 21.97
C GLY A 209 13.22 28.74 20.70
N GLY A 210 14.33 28.31 20.11
CA GLY A 210 14.33 27.40 18.97
C GLY A 210 15.50 26.42 19.05
N CYS A 211 15.37 25.30 18.35
CA CYS A 211 16.43 24.32 18.20
C CYS A 211 16.49 23.80 16.75
N SER A 212 17.64 23.29 16.37
CA SER A 212 17.80 22.58 15.10
C SER A 212 17.29 21.16 15.25
N GLY A 213 16.82 20.55 14.16
CA GLY A 213 16.50 19.12 14.16
C GLY A 213 17.68 18.23 14.56
N ARG A 214 18.93 18.65 14.35
CA ARG A 214 20.13 17.95 14.86
C ARG A 214 20.12 17.81 16.38
N ASP A 215 19.60 18.79 17.10
CA ASP A 215 19.55 18.78 18.57
C ASP A 215 18.47 17.79 19.09
N LEU A 216 17.52 17.41 18.24
CA LEU A 216 16.47 16.46 18.54
C LEU A 216 16.86 15.01 18.19
N VAL A 217 17.89 14.81 17.37
CA VAL A 217 18.34 13.45 16.99
C VAL A 217 18.88 12.70 18.20
N GLY A 218 18.36 11.48 18.41
CA GLY A 218 18.79 10.63 19.51
C GLY A 218 18.08 10.90 20.85
N ARG A 219 17.18 11.89 20.92
CA ARG A 219 16.35 12.11 22.10
C ARG A 219 15.42 10.90 22.34
N PRO A 220 15.38 10.32 23.55
CA PRO A 220 14.46 9.23 23.83
C PRO A 220 13.02 9.74 23.85
N LEU A 221 12.10 8.91 23.35
CA LEU A 221 10.67 9.18 23.34
C LEU A 221 9.97 8.28 24.37
N HIS A 222 9.01 8.82 25.10
CA HIS A 222 8.06 8.00 25.83
C HIS A 222 6.98 7.50 24.84
N PRO A 223 6.72 6.18 24.76
CA PRO A 223 5.72 5.66 23.82
C PRO A 223 4.32 6.16 24.17
N THR A 224 3.66 6.84 23.22
CA THR A 224 2.28 7.33 23.37
C THR A 224 1.26 6.19 23.46
N VAL A 225 1.57 5.02 22.88
CA VAL A 225 0.74 3.80 22.94
C VAL A 225 1.59 2.62 23.42
N GLN A 226 1.33 2.15 24.64
CA GLN A 226 2.02 0.99 25.22
C GLN A 226 1.41 -0.34 24.75
N LEU A 227 1.56 -0.70 23.47
CA LEU A 227 1.19 -2.03 22.98
C LEU A 227 2.41 -2.96 22.79
N LEU A 228 3.59 -2.39 22.55
CA LEU A 228 4.81 -3.13 22.22
C LEU A 228 5.81 -3.20 23.40
N ARG A 229 5.37 -3.58 24.61
CA ARG A 229 6.32 -4.08 25.61
C ARG A 229 6.61 -5.55 25.31
N ARG A 230 7.55 -5.82 24.40
CA ARG A 230 8.20 -7.14 24.39
C ARG A 230 9.22 -7.17 25.55
N PRO A 231 9.18 -8.16 26.47
CA PRO A 231 10.31 -8.39 27.34
C PRO A 231 11.52 -8.69 26.47
N HIS A 232 12.68 -8.10 26.78
CA HIS A 232 13.95 -8.38 26.11
C HIS A 232 14.26 -9.90 26.18
N ARG A 233 13.79 -10.68 25.21
CA ARG A 233 14.37 -12.00 24.93
C ARG A 233 15.62 -11.73 24.09
N ARG A 234 16.77 -11.75 24.76
CA ARG A 234 18.06 -11.95 24.06
C ARG A 234 17.89 -13.20 23.19
N LEU A 235 18.13 -13.05 21.89
CA LEU A 235 18.29 -14.21 21.01
C LEU A 235 19.48 -15.02 21.54
N PRO A 236 19.32 -16.32 21.84
CA PRO A 236 20.45 -17.15 22.22
C PRO A 236 21.28 -17.48 20.97
N GLY A 237 22.56 -17.10 20.98
CA GLY A 237 23.60 -17.70 20.16
C GLY A 237 23.81 -17.11 18.76
N SER A 238 24.80 -16.23 18.65
CA SER A 238 25.72 -16.22 17.51
C SER A 238 27.12 -16.34 18.08
N GLY A 239 27.56 -17.59 18.26
CA GLY A 239 28.96 -17.97 18.35
C GLY A 239 29.51 -18.25 16.97
#